data_AF-A0A9D9T9L4-F1
#
_entry.id   AF-A0A9D9T9L4-F1
#
_cell.length_a   1.000
_cell.length_b   1.000
_cell.length_c   1.000
_cell.angle_alpha   90.00
_cell.angle_beta   90.00
_cell.angle_gamma   90.00
#
_symmetry.space_group_name_H-M   'P 1'
#
loop_
_entity.id
_entity.type
_entity.pdbx_description
1 polymer ?
#
loop_
_entity_poly.entity_id
_entity_poly.type
_entity_poly.pdbx_seq_one_letter_code
_entity_poly.pdbx_strand_id
1 'polypeptide(L)'
;LSAFEKLPPLRAELDPLSIRSPKQNLRANDIDGVYGLARFFTESDSKTLAEHNGNSSAKLLAKVRALPPEVFAAKPFSRVAMMQVLTGKSFEYCCIKTDEMSPPVASGVPPLAIKYHPELQPFADYCFACHRGNPAKRLNFMAGDTEQAVLDSIKKKTEIRDALDWERYAKTDKASKLMPPRDSAQYHAFEETGAAGEKTREKMRELVPGMFSF
;
A
#
# COMPACT_ATOMS: atom_id res chain seq x y z
N LEU A 1 4.50 -20.32 -21.95
CA LEU A 1 4.36 -20.68 -20.52
C LEU A 1 4.84 -22.12 -20.24
N SER A 2 4.45 -23.14 -21.02
CA SER A 2 4.82 -24.56 -20.76
C SER A 2 6.30 -24.95 -20.86
N ALA A 3 7.14 -24.16 -21.53
CA ALA A 3 8.58 -24.45 -21.65
C ALA A 3 9.39 -23.98 -20.42
N PHE A 4 8.91 -22.94 -19.74
CA PHE A 4 9.60 -22.36 -18.58
C PHE A 4 9.42 -23.24 -17.34
N GLU A 5 8.23 -23.82 -17.15
CA GLU A 5 7.94 -24.75 -16.05
C GLU A 5 8.66 -26.10 -16.16
N LYS A 6 9.23 -26.42 -17.33
CA LYS A 6 10.03 -27.63 -17.57
C LYS A 6 11.52 -27.41 -17.34
N LEU A 7 11.95 -26.19 -17.03
CA LEU A 7 13.34 -25.93 -16.69
C LEU A 7 13.69 -26.64 -15.38
N PRO A 8 14.91 -27.20 -15.27
CA PRO A 8 15.37 -27.77 -14.01
C PRO A 8 15.34 -26.69 -12.92
N PRO A 9 15.10 -27.05 -11.65
CA PRO A 9 15.14 -26.10 -10.55
C PRO A 9 16.51 -25.41 -10.54
N LEU A 10 16.51 -24.13 -10.14
CA LEU A 10 17.75 -23.39 -9.94
C LEU A 10 18.66 -24.18 -8.99
N ARG A 11 19.94 -24.27 -9.33
CA ARG A 11 20.95 -24.82 -8.43
C ARG A 11 20.89 -24.07 -7.11
N ALA A 12 21.08 -24.74 -5.98
CA ALA A 12 20.93 -24.15 -4.65
C ALA A 12 21.80 -22.90 -4.44
N GLU A 13 22.93 -22.77 -5.14
CA GLU A 13 23.80 -21.59 -5.08
C GLU A 13 23.19 -20.35 -5.76
N LEU A 14 22.27 -20.56 -6.71
CA LEU A 14 21.59 -19.54 -7.50
C LEU A 14 20.13 -19.34 -7.08
N ASP A 15 19.58 -20.25 -6.27
CA ASP A 15 18.25 -20.13 -5.71
C ASP A 15 18.23 -19.08 -4.58
N PRO A 16 17.53 -17.95 -4.74
CA PRO A 16 17.46 -16.92 -3.71
C PRO A 16 16.72 -17.37 -2.44
N LEU A 17 15.94 -18.45 -2.51
CA LEU A 17 15.19 -19.01 -1.38
C LEU A 17 16.02 -20.01 -0.55
N SER A 18 17.13 -20.49 -1.08
CA SER A 18 18.05 -21.39 -0.37
C SER A 18 18.85 -20.62 0.68
N ILE A 19 18.71 -21.02 1.95
CA ILE A 19 19.44 -20.41 3.08
C ILE A 19 20.92 -20.74 2.95
N ARG A 20 21.74 -19.70 2.73
CA ARG A 20 23.19 -19.83 2.66
C ARG A 20 23.81 -19.88 4.05
N SER A 21 24.86 -20.68 4.21
CA SER A 21 25.68 -20.65 5.43
C SER A 21 26.21 -19.23 5.67
N PRO A 22 26.28 -18.79 6.94
CA PRO A 22 26.82 -17.47 7.26
C PRO A 22 28.28 -17.37 6.80
N LYS A 23 28.63 -16.23 6.19
CA LYS A 23 30.02 -15.96 5.75
C LYS A 23 31.00 -15.84 6.92
N GLN A 24 30.50 -15.50 8.10
CA GLN A 24 31.28 -15.30 9.30
C GLN A 24 30.38 -15.49 10.53
N ASN A 25 30.93 -16.05 11.60
CA ASN A 25 30.30 -16.11 12.92
C ASN A 25 30.92 -15.01 13.78
N LEU A 26 30.09 -14.08 14.26
CA LEU A 26 30.50 -12.99 15.14
C LEU A 26 30.17 -13.33 16.59
N ARG A 27 31.06 -12.95 17.51
CA ARG A 27 30.96 -13.09 18.96
C ARG A 27 30.76 -11.73 19.61
N ALA A 28 30.40 -11.72 20.90
CA ALA A 28 30.16 -10.50 21.66
C ALA A 28 31.38 -9.55 21.74
N ASN A 29 32.59 -10.08 21.55
CA ASN A 29 33.83 -9.31 21.58
C ASN A 29 34.25 -8.81 20.19
N ASP A 30 33.52 -9.17 19.13
CA ASP A 30 33.79 -8.72 17.77
C ASP A 30 33.07 -7.39 17.54
N ILE A 31 33.83 -6.36 17.18
CA ILE A 31 33.29 -5.01 16.95
C ILE A 31 32.22 -4.98 15.84
N ASP A 32 32.39 -5.84 14.83
CA ASP A 32 31.41 -6.03 13.75
C ASP A 32 30.09 -6.59 14.26
N GLY A 33 30.11 -7.38 15.34
CA GLY A 33 28.91 -7.87 16.00
C GLY A 33 28.13 -6.73 16.66
N VAL A 34 28.85 -5.80 17.30
CA VAL A 34 28.26 -4.60 17.91
C VAL A 34 27.62 -3.70 16.85
N TYR A 35 28.36 -3.35 15.80
CA TYR A 35 27.82 -2.54 14.69
C TYR A 35 26.70 -3.27 13.93
N GLY A 36 26.83 -4.58 13.75
CA GLY A 36 25.86 -5.43 13.08
C GLY A 36 24.53 -5.53 13.82
N LEU A 37 24.52 -5.39 15.15
CA LEU A 37 23.31 -5.26 15.96
C LEU A 37 22.80 -3.81 15.98
N ALA A 38 23.68 -2.84 16.15
CA ALA A 38 23.33 -1.42 16.21
C ALA A 38 22.58 -0.95 14.95
N ARG A 39 22.98 -1.41 13.76
CA ARG A 39 22.33 -1.04 12.47
C ARG A 39 20.85 -1.41 12.38
N PHE A 40 20.36 -2.31 13.23
CA PHE A 40 18.94 -2.68 13.22
C PHE A 40 18.09 -1.65 13.97
N PHE A 41 18.67 -0.85 14.86
CA PHE A 41 17.97 0.18 15.63
C PHE A 41 18.05 1.53 14.92
N THR A 42 16.91 2.22 14.86
CA THR A 42 16.85 3.57 14.31
C THR A 42 17.17 4.62 15.37
N GLU A 43 17.32 5.88 14.94
CA GLU A 43 17.38 7.01 15.86
C GLU A 43 16.10 7.13 16.70
N SER A 44 14.93 6.87 16.09
CA SER A 44 13.65 6.85 16.79
C SER A 44 13.57 5.74 17.85
N ASP A 45 14.20 4.59 17.63
CA ASP A 45 14.34 3.54 18.65
C ASP A 45 15.15 4.00 19.84
N SER A 46 16.29 4.62 19.55
CA SER A 46 17.22 5.11 20.56
C SER A 46 16.53 6.16 21.44
N LYS A 47 15.79 7.09 20.82
CA LYS A 47 14.97 8.09 21.53
C LYS A 47 13.87 7.43 22.36
N THR A 48 13.13 6.47 21.79
CA THR A 48 12.06 5.74 22.50
C THR A 48 12.60 5.00 23.72
N LEU A 49 13.73 4.30 23.57
CA LEU A 49 14.38 3.60 24.66
C LEU A 49 14.90 4.56 25.73
N ALA A 50 15.48 5.70 25.33
CA ALA A 50 15.91 6.73 26.27
C ALA A 50 14.73 7.26 27.07
N GLU A 51 13.68 7.76 26.42
CA GLU A 51 12.48 8.31 27.06
C GLU A 51 11.80 7.27 27.98
N HIS A 52 11.64 6.04 27.50
CA HIS A 52 11.04 4.94 28.28
C HIS A 52 11.81 4.64 29.56
N ASN A 53 13.12 4.88 29.59
CA ASN A 53 13.98 4.63 30.74
C ASN A 53 14.37 5.93 31.48
N GLY A 54 13.60 7.02 31.29
CA GLY A 54 13.84 8.31 31.95
C GLY A 54 15.18 8.93 31.57
N ASN A 55 15.58 8.76 30.32
CA ASN A 55 16.87 9.17 29.73
C ASN A 55 18.10 8.64 30.48
N SER A 56 17.97 7.50 31.18
CA SER A 56 19.06 6.87 31.92
C SER A 56 19.57 5.61 31.20
N SER A 57 20.80 5.70 30.68
CA SER A 57 21.50 4.54 30.09
C SER A 57 21.70 3.41 31.11
N ALA A 58 21.93 3.74 32.38
CA ALA A 58 22.07 2.76 33.45
C ALA A 58 20.79 1.93 33.65
N LYS A 59 19.61 2.57 33.61
CA LYS A 59 18.31 1.87 33.71
C LYS A 59 18.08 0.95 32.50
N LEU A 60 18.41 1.42 31.30
CA LEU A 60 18.31 0.60 30.09
C LEU A 60 19.24 -0.62 30.17
N LEU A 61 20.49 -0.44 30.59
CA LEU A 61 21.46 -1.55 30.77
C LEU A 61 21.00 -2.54 31.84
N ALA A 62 20.47 -2.05 32.97
CA ALA A 62 19.89 -2.91 33.99
C ALA A 62 18.72 -3.74 33.44
N LYS A 63 17.86 -3.12 32.62
CA LYS A 63 16.76 -3.82 31.96
C LYS A 63 17.24 -4.91 31.00
N VAL A 64 18.24 -4.62 30.15
CA VAL A 64 18.87 -5.61 29.26
C VAL A 64 19.42 -6.80 30.06
N ARG A 65 20.12 -6.54 31.18
CA ARG A 65 20.68 -7.58 32.06
C ARG A 65 19.62 -8.43 32.76
N ALA A 66 18.44 -7.87 33.00
CA ALA A 66 17.33 -8.57 33.62
C ALA A 66 16.49 -9.39 32.62
N LEU A 67 16.77 -9.30 31.32
CA LEU A 67 16.03 -10.07 30.32
C LEU A 67 16.33 -11.56 30.42
N PRO A 68 15.34 -12.42 30.19
CA PRO A 68 15.55 -13.86 30.22
C PRO A 68 16.54 -14.35 29.15
N PRO A 69 17.35 -15.41 29.41
CA PRO A 69 18.35 -15.92 28.48
C PRO A 69 17.78 -16.32 27.11
N GLU A 70 16.54 -16.79 27.03
CA GLU A 70 15.85 -17.16 25.80
C GLU A 70 15.65 -16.00 24.81
N VAL A 71 15.67 -14.76 25.31
CA VAL A 71 15.68 -13.56 24.46
C VAL A 71 16.95 -13.54 23.60
N PHE A 72 18.07 -14.01 24.14
CA PHE A 72 19.39 -14.02 23.52
C PHE A 72 19.78 -15.37 22.88
N ALA A 73 18.87 -16.36 22.86
CA ALA A 73 19.11 -17.64 22.20
C ALA A 73 19.42 -17.45 20.70
N ALA A 74 20.22 -18.37 20.14
CA ALA A 74 20.63 -18.31 18.73
C ALA A 74 19.42 -18.40 17.79
N LYS A 75 19.08 -17.26 17.15
CA LYS A 75 17.98 -17.10 16.20
C LYS A 75 18.19 -15.86 15.34
N PRO A 76 17.50 -15.71 14.19
CA PRO A 76 17.48 -14.45 13.46
C PRO A 76 17.09 -13.28 14.37
N PHE A 77 17.88 -12.21 14.36
CA PHE A 77 17.60 -11.03 15.17
C PHE A 77 16.37 -10.28 14.63
N SER A 78 15.42 -9.96 15.50
CA SER A 78 14.27 -9.12 15.19
C SER A 78 14.30 -7.86 16.04
N ARG A 79 14.48 -6.69 15.39
CA ARG A 79 14.42 -5.39 16.07
C ARG A 79 13.07 -5.17 16.74
N VAL A 80 11.97 -5.55 16.09
CA VAL A 80 10.62 -5.37 16.66
C VAL A 80 10.47 -6.19 17.94
N ALA A 81 10.81 -7.48 17.92
CA ALA A 81 10.73 -8.32 19.12
C ALA A 81 11.61 -7.79 20.27
N MET A 82 12.83 -7.34 19.96
CA MET A 82 13.73 -6.77 20.95
C MET A 82 13.18 -5.46 21.55
N MET A 83 12.65 -4.56 20.72
CA MET A 83 12.01 -3.32 21.18
C MET A 83 10.77 -3.60 22.04
N GLN A 84 9.96 -4.60 21.68
CA GLN A 84 8.80 -5.01 22.47
C GLN A 84 9.22 -5.48 23.87
N VAL A 85 10.26 -6.31 23.97
CA VAL A 85 10.77 -6.78 25.26
C VAL A 85 11.40 -5.64 26.08
N LEU A 86 12.17 -4.74 25.44
CA LEU A 86 12.82 -3.62 26.13
C LEU A 86 11.86 -2.51 26.59
N THR A 87 10.69 -2.39 25.98
CA THR A 87 9.70 -1.36 26.34
C THR A 87 8.43 -1.93 26.99
N GLY A 88 8.18 -3.24 26.88
CA GLY A 88 6.89 -3.84 27.24
C GLY A 88 5.72 -3.38 26.37
N LYS A 89 5.99 -2.68 25.25
CA LYS A 89 4.95 -2.21 24.32
C LYS A 89 4.86 -3.12 23.10
N SER A 90 3.65 -3.37 22.63
CA SER A 90 3.47 -3.95 21.29
C SER A 90 3.95 -2.95 20.24
N PHE A 91 4.78 -3.43 19.33
CA PHE A 91 5.16 -2.71 18.11
C PHE A 91 4.66 -3.53 16.93
N GLU A 92 3.81 -2.93 16.12
CA GLU A 92 3.42 -3.50 14.83
C GLU A 92 4.43 -3.08 13.76
N TYR A 93 4.75 -3.99 12.84
CA TYR A 93 5.46 -3.59 11.63
C TYR A 93 4.51 -2.70 10.82
N CYS A 94 4.93 -1.47 10.52
CA CYS A 94 4.15 -0.53 9.72
C CYS A 94 3.73 -1.09 8.35
N CYS A 95 4.47 -2.10 7.84
CA CYS A 95 4.24 -2.74 6.55
C CYS A 95 3.48 -4.08 6.60
N ILE A 96 3.06 -4.57 7.79
CA ILE A 96 2.26 -5.81 7.91
C ILE A 96 0.77 -5.49 8.03
N LYS A 97 0.43 -4.25 8.41
CA LYS A 97 -0.95 -3.81 8.52
C LYS A 97 -1.52 -3.53 7.12
N THR A 98 -2.31 -4.48 6.62
CA THR A 98 -2.87 -4.51 5.26
C THR A 98 -4.39 -4.28 5.22
N ASP A 99 -4.99 -3.85 6.33
CA ASP A 99 -6.43 -3.61 6.47
C ASP A 99 -6.97 -2.54 5.51
N GLU A 100 -6.14 -1.55 5.20
CA GLU A 100 -6.41 -0.49 4.23
C GLU A 100 -5.96 -0.84 2.79
N MET A 101 -5.44 -2.05 2.57
CA MET A 101 -5.08 -2.53 1.25
C MET A 101 -6.25 -3.22 0.55
N SER A 102 -6.29 -3.09 -0.76
CA SER A 102 -7.21 -3.85 -1.61
C SER A 102 -6.86 -5.34 -1.59
N PRO A 103 -7.84 -6.23 -1.88
CA PRO A 103 -7.56 -7.63 -2.15
C PRO A 103 -6.52 -7.77 -3.28
N PRO A 104 -5.64 -8.79 -3.22
CA PRO A 104 -4.68 -9.05 -4.27
C PRO A 104 -5.39 -9.35 -5.60
N VAL A 105 -4.88 -8.77 -6.68
CA VAL A 105 -5.35 -9.07 -8.04
C VAL A 105 -4.41 -10.09 -8.67
N ALA A 106 -4.95 -11.19 -9.19
CA ALA A 106 -4.15 -12.19 -9.87
C ALA A 106 -3.50 -11.60 -11.13
N SER A 107 -2.21 -11.85 -11.33
CA SER A 107 -1.50 -11.42 -12.53
C SER A 107 -2.04 -12.15 -13.75
N GLY A 108 -2.25 -11.42 -14.86
CA GLY A 108 -2.71 -11.98 -16.14
C GLY A 108 -4.22 -12.11 -16.30
N VAL A 109 -5.03 -11.63 -15.35
CA VAL A 109 -6.49 -11.53 -15.54
C VAL A 109 -6.76 -10.49 -16.64
N PRO A 110 -7.54 -10.83 -17.69
CA PRO A 110 -7.84 -9.89 -18.77
C PRO A 110 -8.62 -8.67 -18.24
N PRO A 111 -8.48 -7.50 -18.89
CA PRO A 111 -9.28 -6.33 -18.55
C PRO A 111 -10.79 -6.63 -18.62
N LEU A 112 -11.58 -5.88 -17.85
CA LEU A 112 -13.03 -5.95 -17.94
C LEU A 112 -13.47 -5.56 -19.35
N ALA A 113 -14.09 -6.48 -20.08
CA ALA A 113 -14.70 -6.19 -21.36
C ALA A 113 -16.07 -5.55 -21.11
N ILE A 114 -16.26 -4.30 -21.56
CA ILE A 114 -17.54 -3.60 -21.46
C ILE A 114 -18.39 -3.96 -22.68
N LYS A 115 -19.53 -4.61 -22.44
CA LYS A 115 -20.47 -5.06 -23.48
C LYS A 115 -21.91 -4.74 -23.13
N TYR A 116 -22.29 -4.87 -21.87
CA TYR A 116 -23.68 -4.75 -21.43
C TYR A 116 -23.99 -3.40 -20.78
N HIS A 117 -22.97 -2.74 -20.24
CA HIS A 117 -23.07 -1.45 -19.56
C HIS A 117 -22.17 -0.41 -20.26
N PRO A 118 -22.52 0.06 -21.47
CA PRO A 118 -21.72 1.05 -22.20
C PRO A 118 -21.53 2.35 -21.42
N GLU A 119 -22.38 2.64 -20.44
CA GLU A 119 -22.22 3.74 -19.49
C GLU A 119 -20.94 3.66 -18.65
N LEU A 120 -20.30 2.49 -18.58
CA LEU A 120 -18.98 2.32 -17.94
C LEU A 120 -17.83 2.81 -18.80
N GLN A 121 -18.02 2.97 -20.12
CA GLN A 121 -16.92 3.29 -21.03
C GLN A 121 -16.17 4.57 -20.65
N PRO A 122 -16.83 5.69 -20.31
CA PRO A 122 -16.12 6.87 -19.83
C PRO A 122 -15.29 6.62 -18.55
N PHE A 123 -15.79 5.81 -17.62
CA PHE A 123 -15.00 5.45 -16.43
C PHE A 123 -13.79 4.58 -16.79
N ALA A 124 -13.91 3.72 -17.81
CA ALA A 124 -12.78 2.95 -18.32
C ALA A 124 -11.71 3.85 -18.92
N ASP A 125 -12.12 4.81 -19.74
CA ASP A 125 -11.21 5.71 -20.44
C ASP A 125 -10.46 6.64 -19.48
N TYR A 126 -11.16 7.12 -18.44
CA TYR A 126 -10.66 8.22 -17.61
C TYR A 126 -10.34 7.87 -16.14
N CYS A 127 -10.83 6.75 -15.62
CA CYS A 127 -10.73 6.43 -14.18
C CYS A 127 -10.11 5.06 -13.89
N PHE A 128 -10.29 4.04 -14.74
CA PHE A 128 -9.87 2.67 -14.43
C PHE A 128 -8.36 2.56 -14.22
N ALA A 129 -7.56 3.30 -15.00
CA ALA A 129 -6.10 3.28 -14.87
C ALA A 129 -5.60 3.57 -13.45
N CYS A 130 -6.33 4.41 -12.68
CA CYS A 130 -5.97 4.76 -11.32
C CYS A 130 -6.79 4.03 -10.26
N HIS A 131 -8.04 3.66 -10.56
CA HIS A 131 -9.00 3.22 -9.56
C HIS A 131 -9.41 1.75 -9.65
N ARG A 132 -8.97 1.02 -10.68
CA ARG A 132 -9.23 -0.42 -10.82
C ARG A 132 -7.95 -1.20 -10.53
N GLY A 133 -7.97 -2.03 -9.48
CA GLY A 133 -6.80 -2.74 -8.98
C GLY A 133 -5.87 -1.85 -8.14
N ASN A 134 -6.34 -0.70 -7.64
CA ASN A 134 -5.51 0.18 -6.82
C ASN A 134 -5.12 -0.53 -5.50
N PRO A 135 -3.85 -0.53 -5.09
CA PRO A 135 -3.43 -1.15 -3.83
C PRO A 135 -4.10 -0.57 -2.59
N ALA A 136 -4.51 0.71 -2.61
CA ALA A 136 -5.25 1.33 -1.52
C ALA A 136 -6.75 1.05 -1.67
N LYS A 137 -7.34 0.37 -0.68
CA LYS A 137 -8.76 -0.02 -0.66
C LYS A 137 -9.70 1.14 -0.96
N ARG A 138 -9.44 2.30 -0.35
CA ARG A 138 -10.24 3.53 -0.52
C ARG A 138 -10.27 4.08 -1.95
N LEU A 139 -9.27 3.75 -2.77
CA LEU A 139 -9.16 4.20 -4.16
C LEU A 139 -9.57 3.12 -5.16
N ASN A 140 -9.80 1.88 -4.72
CA ASN A 140 -10.09 0.73 -5.58
C ASN A 140 -11.59 0.54 -5.86
N PHE A 141 -12.33 1.62 -6.00
CA PHE A 141 -13.79 1.59 -6.16
C PHE A 141 -14.25 1.28 -7.59
N MET A 142 -13.32 1.08 -8.54
CA MET A 142 -13.59 0.57 -9.89
C MET A 142 -13.28 -0.94 -10.02
N ALA A 143 -13.05 -1.64 -8.91
CA ALA A 143 -12.86 -3.09 -8.89
C ALA A 143 -14.17 -3.86 -9.08
N GLY A 144 -14.06 -5.15 -9.41
CA GLY A 144 -15.19 -6.06 -9.59
C GLY A 144 -15.00 -6.98 -10.80
N ASP A 145 -15.45 -8.22 -10.69
CA ASP A 145 -15.24 -9.24 -11.74
C ASP A 145 -16.22 -9.12 -12.91
N THR A 146 -17.30 -8.37 -12.73
CA THR A 146 -18.35 -8.16 -13.74
C THR A 146 -18.66 -6.68 -13.92
N GLU A 147 -19.23 -6.32 -15.07
CA GLU A 147 -19.66 -4.95 -15.37
C GLU A 147 -20.65 -4.43 -14.32
N GLN A 148 -21.65 -5.24 -13.96
CA GLN A 148 -22.64 -4.87 -12.94
C GLN A 148 -21.98 -4.62 -11.56
N ALA A 149 -21.01 -5.45 -11.15
CA ALA A 149 -20.33 -5.26 -9.87
C ALA A 149 -19.54 -3.94 -9.83
N VAL A 150 -18.91 -3.57 -10.95
CA VAL A 150 -18.22 -2.27 -11.08
C VAL A 150 -19.22 -1.13 -11.03
N LEU A 151 -20.33 -1.22 -11.76
CA LEU A 151 -21.38 -0.20 -11.78
C LEU A 151 -21.98 0.02 -10.39
N ASP A 152 -22.26 -1.05 -9.65
CA ASP A 152 -22.78 -0.98 -8.28
C ASP A 152 -21.76 -0.33 -7.33
N SER A 153 -20.47 -0.63 -7.50
CA SER A 153 -19.39 -0.01 -6.71
C SER A 153 -19.28 1.49 -6.99
N ILE A 154 -19.35 1.91 -8.26
CA ILE A 154 -19.38 3.32 -8.67
C ILE A 154 -20.56 4.05 -8.02
N LYS A 155 -21.77 3.47 -8.12
CA LYS A 155 -22.99 4.05 -7.54
C LYS A 155 -22.93 4.20 -6.02
N LYS A 156 -22.23 3.30 -5.33
CA LYS A 156 -22.02 3.39 -3.87
C LYS A 156 -21.01 4.46 -3.47
N LYS A 157 -20.12 4.88 -4.37
CA LYS A 157 -19.06 5.85 -4.10
C LYS A 157 -19.51 7.27 -4.45
N THR A 158 -20.31 7.86 -3.56
CA THR A 158 -20.93 9.18 -3.76
C THR A 158 -19.90 10.29 -3.98
N GLU A 159 -18.67 10.15 -3.48
CA GLU A 159 -17.61 11.15 -3.67
C GLU A 159 -17.18 11.32 -5.13
N ILE A 160 -17.44 10.32 -5.99
CA ILE A 160 -17.20 10.44 -7.45
C ILE A 160 -18.03 11.61 -8.01
N ARG A 161 -19.27 11.77 -7.55
CA ARG A 161 -20.17 12.82 -8.03
C ARG A 161 -19.59 14.21 -7.80
N ASP A 162 -19.04 14.44 -6.61
CA ASP A 162 -18.39 15.71 -6.24
C ASP A 162 -17.06 15.90 -6.98
N ALA A 163 -16.29 14.83 -7.16
CA ALA A 163 -15.02 14.87 -7.89
C ALA A 163 -15.19 15.17 -9.39
N LEU A 164 -16.35 14.88 -9.96
CA LEU A 164 -16.71 15.21 -11.34
C LEU A 164 -17.36 16.61 -11.48
N ASP A 165 -17.60 17.33 -10.37
CA ASP A 165 -18.22 18.67 -10.40
C ASP A 165 -17.18 19.78 -10.64
N TRP A 166 -16.62 19.79 -11.85
CA TRP A 166 -15.56 20.72 -12.22
C TRP A 166 -16.05 22.18 -12.25
N GLU A 167 -17.27 22.41 -12.73
CA GLU A 167 -17.87 23.74 -12.80
C GLU A 167 -17.87 24.40 -11.42
N ARG A 168 -18.23 23.64 -10.39
CA ARG A 168 -18.28 24.13 -9.01
C ARG A 168 -16.89 24.30 -8.38
N TYR A 169 -15.94 23.41 -8.66
CA TYR A 169 -14.73 23.29 -7.84
C TYR A 169 -13.40 23.62 -8.53
N ALA A 170 -13.35 23.78 -9.86
CA ALA A 170 -12.09 23.97 -10.58
C ALA A 170 -11.31 25.22 -10.13
N LYS A 171 -11.97 26.28 -9.67
CA LYS A 171 -11.32 27.52 -9.21
C LYS A 171 -11.30 27.67 -7.69
N THR A 172 -11.38 26.55 -6.98
CA THR A 172 -11.46 26.51 -5.52
C THR A 172 -10.31 25.70 -4.93
N ASP A 173 -10.20 25.71 -3.60
CA ASP A 173 -9.29 24.85 -2.83
C ASP A 173 -9.55 23.34 -3.05
N LYS A 174 -10.74 22.98 -3.54
CA LYS A 174 -11.13 21.62 -3.89
C LYS A 174 -10.70 21.18 -5.29
N ALA A 175 -10.08 22.05 -6.09
CA ALA A 175 -9.65 21.70 -7.45
C ALA A 175 -8.70 20.48 -7.49
N SER A 176 -7.89 20.29 -6.44
CA SER A 176 -6.99 19.13 -6.29
C SER A 176 -7.70 17.80 -6.07
N LYS A 177 -9.01 17.81 -5.78
CA LYS A 177 -9.85 16.62 -5.57
C LYS A 177 -10.66 16.24 -6.81
N LEU A 178 -10.58 17.05 -7.86
CA LEU A 178 -11.28 16.78 -9.11
C LEU A 178 -10.68 15.56 -9.83
N MET A 179 -11.54 14.84 -10.53
CA MET A 179 -11.17 13.70 -11.35
C MET A 179 -11.51 13.95 -12.81
N PRO A 180 -10.61 13.58 -13.74
CA PRO A 180 -9.22 13.16 -13.50
C PRO A 180 -8.34 14.30 -12.94
N PRO A 181 -7.19 14.00 -12.30
CA PRO A 181 -6.27 15.02 -11.81
C PRO A 181 -5.72 15.89 -12.95
N ARG A 182 -5.49 17.19 -12.69
CA ARG A 182 -5.06 18.18 -13.70
C ARG A 182 -3.78 17.83 -14.46
N ASP A 183 -2.89 17.07 -13.83
CA ASP A 183 -1.61 16.63 -14.36
C ASP A 183 -1.67 15.25 -15.02
N SER A 184 -2.87 14.67 -15.16
CA SER A 184 -3.07 13.37 -15.81
C SER A 184 -3.36 13.51 -17.31
N ALA A 185 -2.93 12.52 -18.10
CA ALA A 185 -3.27 12.44 -19.52
C ALA A 185 -4.79 12.39 -19.75
N GLN A 186 -5.52 11.77 -18.83
CA GLN A 186 -6.99 11.67 -18.86
C GLN A 186 -7.66 13.04 -18.72
N TYR A 187 -7.11 13.94 -17.91
CA TYR A 187 -7.60 15.32 -17.81
C TYR A 187 -7.41 16.07 -19.13
N HIS A 188 -6.22 15.99 -19.71
CA HIS A 188 -5.94 16.63 -21.00
C HIS A 188 -6.83 16.08 -22.10
N ALA A 189 -7.06 14.76 -22.13
CA ALA A 189 -7.98 14.14 -23.08
C ALA A 189 -9.43 14.64 -22.92
N PHE A 190 -9.90 14.92 -21.70
CA PHE A 190 -11.21 15.55 -21.50
C PHE A 190 -11.25 16.97 -22.06
N GLU A 191 -10.25 17.80 -21.75
CA GLU A 191 -10.17 19.18 -22.24
C GLU A 191 -10.09 19.25 -23.77
N GLU A 192 -9.33 18.36 -24.41
CA GLU A 192 -9.20 18.27 -25.87
C GLU A 192 -10.54 17.98 -26.57
N THR A 193 -11.46 17.28 -25.90
CA THR A 193 -12.80 17.01 -26.43
C THR A 193 -13.80 18.17 -26.24
N GLY A 194 -13.40 19.23 -25.52
CA GLY A 194 -14.21 20.42 -25.28
C GLY A 194 -15.60 20.09 -24.72
N ALA A 195 -16.65 20.67 -25.31
CA ALA A 195 -18.04 20.49 -24.87
C ALA A 195 -18.53 19.02 -24.87
N ALA A 196 -17.90 18.12 -25.65
CA ALA A 196 -18.23 16.70 -25.61
C ALA A 196 -17.70 16.02 -24.34
N GLY A 197 -16.52 16.43 -23.86
CA GLY A 197 -15.94 15.98 -22.60
C GLY A 197 -16.73 16.47 -21.40
N GLU A 198 -17.20 17.71 -21.43
CA GLU A 198 -18.09 18.28 -20.42
C GLU A 198 -19.38 17.46 -20.28
N LYS A 199 -20.07 17.19 -21.40
CA LYS A 199 -21.27 16.34 -21.41
C LYS A 199 -21.00 14.92 -20.95
N THR A 200 -19.83 14.39 -21.27
CA THR A 200 -19.41 13.05 -20.81
C THR A 200 -19.26 13.03 -19.29
N ARG A 201 -18.60 14.04 -18.72
CA ARG A 201 -18.45 14.21 -17.27
C ARG A 201 -19.80 14.38 -16.56
N GLU A 202 -20.73 15.12 -17.17
CA GLU A 202 -22.10 15.25 -16.65
C GLU A 202 -22.83 13.91 -16.60
N LYS A 203 -22.79 13.12 -17.69
CA LYS A 203 -23.37 11.78 -17.71
C LYS A 203 -22.74 10.85 -16.66
N MET A 204 -21.42 10.89 -16.50
CA MET A 204 -20.73 10.15 -15.45
C MET A 204 -21.22 10.57 -14.06
N ARG A 205 -21.42 11.87 -13.84
CA ARG A 205 -21.95 12.41 -12.57
C ARG A 205 -23.38 11.95 -12.31
N GLU A 206 -24.23 11.90 -13.33
CA GLU A 206 -25.63 11.43 -13.23
C GLU A 206 -25.76 9.95 -12.88
N LEU A 207 -24.80 9.12 -13.31
CA LEU A 207 -24.76 7.70 -12.95
C LEU A 207 -24.50 7.46 -11.47
N VAL A 208 -23.94 8.44 -10.75
CA VAL A 208 -23.68 8.37 -9.31
C VAL A 208 -24.81 9.07 -8.55
N PRO A 209 -25.58 8.33 -7.73
CA PRO A 209 -26.64 8.87 -6.89
C PRO A 209 -26.16 10.07 -6.07
N GLY A 210 -27.01 11.10 -5.99
CA GLY A 210 -26.74 12.25 -5.11
C GLY A 210 -27.02 11.90 -3.65
N MET A 211 -26.50 12.71 -2.72
CA MET A 211 -26.76 12.52 -1.29
C MET A 211 -28.26 12.60 -0.90
N PHE A 212 -29.11 13.10 -1.81
CA PHE A 212 -30.56 13.27 -1.62
C PHE A 212 -31.40 12.54 -2.70
N SER A 213 -30.82 11.62 -3.47
CA SER A 213 -31.62 10.76 -4.35
C SER A 213 -32.15 9.57 -3.53
N PHE A 214 -33.45 9.60 -3.23
CA PHE A 214 -34.20 8.53 -2.57
C PHE A 214 -34.89 7.64 -3.59
#